data_AF-W2NHS5-F1
#
_entry.id   AF-W2NHS5-F1
#
_cell.length_a   1.000
_cell.length_b   1.000
_cell.length_c   1.000
_cell.angle_alpha   90.00
_cell.angle_beta   90.00
_cell.angle_gamma   90.00
#
_symmetry.space_group_name_H-M   'P 1'
#
loop_
_entity.id
_entity.type
_entity.pdbx_description
1 polymer ?
#
loop_
_entity_poly.entity_id
_entity_poly.type
_entity_poly.pdbx_seq_one_letter_code
_entity_poly.pdbx_strand_id
1 'polypeptide(L)'
;MSRTSPAQAAVVETIARRQFPPLLSYPEMISGTLPSEWFGFPTLTWAPECLEPNRKPKCVVIGCRCVPKVKQYKQRVVEDVEQRTVLYYARYQCTGGAKKSFSTNSDAYHQTCLIFFMMVCFRLKE
;
A
#
# COMPACT_ATOMS: atom_id res chain seq x y z
N MET A 1 -21.95 3.42 12.64
CA MET A 1 -21.07 3.58 11.45
C MET A 1 -19.70 3.02 11.81
N SER A 2 -19.28 1.90 11.21
CA SER A 2 -17.96 1.32 11.48
C SER A 2 -16.88 2.31 11.03
N ARG A 3 -16.10 2.84 11.97
CA ARG A 3 -14.98 3.76 11.69
C ARG A 3 -14.00 3.03 10.78
N THR A 4 -13.93 3.42 9.50
CA THR A 4 -12.94 2.90 8.56
C THR A 4 -11.55 3.26 9.08
N SER A 5 -10.61 2.31 9.05
CA SER A 5 -9.26 2.58 9.53
C SER A 5 -8.55 3.58 8.62
N PRO A 6 -7.60 4.40 9.14
CA PRO A 6 -6.83 5.33 8.31
C PRO A 6 -6.13 4.62 7.14
N ALA A 7 -5.56 3.45 7.40
CA ALA A 7 -4.94 2.61 6.37
C ALA A 7 -5.93 2.18 5.28
N GLN A 8 -7.18 1.87 5.65
CA GLN A 8 -8.22 1.52 4.68
C GLN A 8 -8.61 2.72 3.84
N ALA A 9 -8.85 3.87 4.47
CA ALA A 9 -9.22 5.10 3.75
C ALA A 9 -8.14 5.49 2.74
N ALA A 10 -6.89 5.51 3.19
CA ALA A 10 -5.74 5.88 2.36
C ALA A 10 -5.57 4.91 1.17
N VAL A 11 -5.56 3.59 1.40
CA VAL A 11 -5.40 2.60 0.32
C VAL A 11 -6.53 2.69 -0.70
N VAL A 12 -7.79 2.79 -0.24
CA VAL A 12 -8.95 2.90 -1.15
C VAL A 12 -8.87 4.18 -1.98
N GLU A 13 -8.47 5.30 -1.37
CA GLU A 13 -8.30 6.58 -2.06
C GLU A 13 -7.16 6.53 -3.09
N THR A 14 -5.99 5.99 -2.74
CA THR A 14 -4.86 5.81 -3.66
C THR A 14 -5.27 4.98 -4.88
N ILE A 15 -6.04 3.91 -4.69
CA ILE A 15 -6.58 3.09 -5.79
C ILE A 15 -7.57 3.88 -6.65
N ALA A 16 -8.49 4.62 -6.01
CA ALA A 16 -9.50 5.41 -6.71
C ALA A 16 -8.87 6.50 -7.58
N ARG A 17 -7.86 7.20 -7.05
CA ARG A 17 -7.12 8.28 -7.71
C ARG A 17 -6.05 7.81 -8.70
N ARG A 18 -5.80 6.50 -8.81
CA ARG A 18 -4.66 5.94 -9.58
C ARG A 18 -3.34 6.62 -9.20
N GLN A 19 -3.19 6.87 -7.90
CA GLN A 19 -2.08 7.67 -7.41
C GLN A 19 -0.82 6.81 -7.45
N PHE A 20 -0.02 7.04 -8.47
CA PHE A 20 1.26 6.41 -8.68
C PHE A 20 2.21 7.38 -9.40
N PRO A 21 3.49 7.48 -8.99
CA PRO A 21 4.14 6.77 -7.88
C PRO A 21 3.54 7.10 -6.51
N PRO A 22 3.78 6.27 -5.47
CA PRO A 22 3.36 6.58 -4.10
C PRO A 22 3.86 7.95 -3.69
N LEU A 23 2.99 8.75 -3.08
CA LEU A 23 3.30 10.08 -2.58
C LEU A 23 3.41 10.07 -1.07
N LEU A 24 4.45 10.74 -0.57
CA LEU A 24 4.65 10.96 0.85
C LEU A 24 3.73 12.12 1.27
N SER A 25 2.89 11.87 2.27
CA SER A 25 1.98 12.86 2.84
C SER A 25 2.48 13.23 4.23
N TYR A 26 2.90 14.48 4.38
CA TYR A 26 3.37 15.00 5.64
C TYR A 26 2.20 15.52 6.50
N PRO A 27 2.26 15.41 7.84
CA PRO A 27 1.15 15.83 8.70
C PRO A 27 0.81 17.33 8.60
N GLU A 28 1.79 18.19 8.31
CA GLU A 28 1.63 19.62 8.11
C GLU A 28 0.88 19.99 6.81
N MET A 29 0.85 19.08 5.84
CA MET A 29 0.11 19.29 4.58
C MET A 29 -1.38 19.00 4.71
N ILE A 30 -1.80 18.36 5.81
CA ILE A 30 -3.19 17.96 6.02
C ILE A 30 -3.94 19.16 6.62
N SER A 31 -4.89 19.70 5.87
CA SER A 31 -5.72 20.82 6.36
C SER A 31 -6.51 20.40 7.61
N GLY A 32 -6.42 21.20 8.68
CA GLY A 32 -7.17 20.98 9.91
C GLY A 32 -6.47 20.13 10.98
N THR A 33 -5.19 19.80 10.80
CA THR A 33 -4.35 19.20 11.85
C THR A 33 -3.89 20.24 12.86
N LEU A 34 -3.77 19.81 14.12
CA LEU A 34 -3.21 20.65 15.17
C LEU A 34 -1.67 20.74 15.01
N PRO A 35 -1.02 21.85 15.41
CA PRO A 35 0.45 21.94 15.35
C PRO A 35 1.18 20.83 16.13
N SER A 36 0.56 20.28 17.17
CA SER A 36 1.09 19.11 17.90
C SER A 36 1.12 17.83 17.07
N GLU A 37 0.25 17.72 16.07
CA GLU A 37 0.17 16.57 15.15
C GLU A 37 1.19 16.69 14.01
N TRP A 38 1.77 17.87 13.79
CA TRP A 38 2.82 18.10 12.78
C TRP A 38 4.11 17.35 13.10
N PHE A 39 4.36 17.06 14.36
CA PHE A 39 5.50 16.23 14.81
C PHE A 39 5.29 14.73 14.56
N GLY A 40 4.18 14.34 13.92
CA GLY A 40 3.92 12.98 13.49
C GLY A 40 4.86 12.54 12.35
N PHE A 41 4.92 11.24 12.12
CA PHE A 41 5.67 10.70 10.99
C PHE A 41 4.92 10.91 9.68
N PRO A 42 5.61 11.23 8.57
CA PRO A 42 4.99 11.24 7.26
C PRO A 42 4.38 9.88 6.93
N THR A 43 3.34 9.89 6.10
CA THR A 43 2.59 8.70 5.70
C THR A 43 2.80 8.40 4.23
N LEU A 44 2.96 7.13 3.90
CA LEU A 44 3.13 6.63 2.53
C LEU A 44 2.12 5.52 2.29
N THR A 45 1.35 5.62 1.20
CA THR A 45 0.36 4.59 0.86
C THR A 45 0.82 3.74 -0.30
N TRP A 46 0.90 2.42 -0.08
CA TRP A 46 1.30 1.43 -1.06
C TRP A 46 0.10 0.61 -1.54
N ALA A 47 -0.35 0.91 -2.75
CA ALA A 47 -1.46 0.24 -3.43
C ALA A 47 -1.14 0.01 -4.91
N PRO A 48 -0.25 -0.95 -5.24
CA PRO A 48 0.21 -1.19 -6.61
C PRO A 48 -0.93 -1.53 -7.59
N GLU A 49 -2.01 -2.13 -7.09
CA GLU A 49 -3.22 -2.41 -7.86
C GLU A 49 -3.88 -1.17 -8.49
N CYS A 50 -3.48 0.05 -8.09
CA CYS A 50 -3.93 1.30 -8.71
C CYS A 50 -3.50 1.44 -10.19
N LEU A 51 -2.40 0.79 -10.59
CA LEU A 51 -1.92 0.75 -11.98
C LEU A 51 -2.58 -0.36 -12.81
N GLU A 52 -3.20 -1.35 -12.17
CA GLU A 52 -3.85 -2.42 -12.90
C GLU A 52 -5.10 -1.89 -13.63
N PRO A 53 -5.34 -2.28 -14.90
CA PRO A 53 -6.48 -1.77 -15.67
C PRO A 53 -7.83 -1.93 -14.95
N ASN A 54 -7.97 -3.04 -14.22
CA ASN A 54 -9.17 -3.39 -13.47
C ASN A 54 -9.20 -2.85 -12.04
N ARG A 55 -8.16 -2.13 -11.59
CA ARG A 55 -7.96 -1.67 -10.20
C ARG A 55 -8.11 -2.81 -9.18
N LYS A 56 -7.64 -4.00 -9.57
CA LYS A 56 -7.77 -5.24 -8.81
C LYS A 56 -6.37 -5.82 -8.59
N PRO A 57 -6.09 -6.37 -7.41
CA PRO A 57 -4.80 -6.98 -7.12
C PRO A 57 -4.59 -8.25 -7.96
N LYS A 58 -3.33 -8.52 -8.33
CA LYS A 58 -2.91 -9.80 -8.91
C LYS A 58 -2.70 -10.85 -7.81
N CYS A 59 -3.00 -12.10 -8.12
CA CYS A 59 -2.73 -13.22 -7.21
C CYS A 59 -1.27 -13.67 -7.34
N VAL A 60 -0.57 -13.86 -6.21
CA VAL A 60 0.83 -14.34 -6.17
C VAL A 60 0.97 -15.85 -6.37
N VAL A 61 -0.14 -16.59 -6.44
CA VAL A 61 -0.11 -18.03 -6.68
C VAL A 61 0.08 -18.23 -8.18
N ILE A 62 1.19 -18.86 -8.57
CA ILE A 62 1.54 -19.14 -9.97
C ILE A 62 0.36 -19.86 -10.64
N GLY A 63 -0.09 -19.33 -11.78
CA GLY A 63 -1.21 -19.88 -12.53
C GLY A 63 -2.62 -19.54 -12.00
N CYS A 64 -2.77 -18.88 -10.84
CA CYS A 64 -4.09 -18.45 -10.35
C CYS A 64 -4.57 -17.20 -11.08
N ARG A 65 -5.73 -17.27 -11.72
CA ARG A 65 -6.44 -16.12 -12.31
C ARG A 65 -7.52 -15.54 -11.39
N CYS A 66 -7.54 -15.99 -10.15
CA CYS A 66 -8.47 -15.53 -9.13
C CYS A 66 -8.22 -14.06 -8.78
N VAL A 67 -9.28 -13.33 -8.44
CA VAL A 67 -9.17 -11.98 -7.84
C VAL A 67 -9.03 -12.16 -6.33
N PRO A 68 -7.86 -11.83 -5.74
CA PRO A 68 -7.65 -11.88 -4.30
C PRO A 68 -8.63 -10.96 -3.56
N LYS A 69 -9.12 -11.43 -2.41
CA LYS A 69 -9.97 -10.63 -1.52
C LYS A 69 -9.11 -9.90 -0.50
N VAL A 70 -9.46 -8.66 -0.17
CA VAL A 70 -8.83 -7.94 0.95
C VAL A 70 -9.09 -8.73 2.23
N LYS A 71 -8.01 -9.12 2.91
CA LYS A 71 -8.08 -9.74 4.24
C LYS A 71 -7.97 -8.68 5.33
N GLN A 72 -7.05 -7.73 5.17
CA GLN A 72 -6.81 -6.69 6.16
C GLN A 72 -6.04 -5.51 5.56
N TYR A 73 -6.36 -4.29 5.97
CA TYR A 73 -5.49 -3.12 5.74
C TYR A 73 -4.49 -3.01 6.90
N LYS A 74 -3.20 -2.87 6.58
CA LYS A 74 -2.12 -2.84 7.54
C LYS A 74 -1.41 -1.50 7.51
N GLN A 75 -0.87 -1.12 8.65
CA GLN A 75 0.09 -0.04 8.81
C GLN A 75 1.37 -0.62 9.42
N ARG A 76 2.52 -0.14 8.96
CA ARG A 76 3.82 -0.41 9.61
C ARG A 76 4.65 0.86 9.59
N VAL A 77 5.46 1.09 10.62
CA VAL A 77 6.49 2.12 10.57
C VAL A 77 7.70 1.54 9.83
N VAL A 78 8.20 2.27 8.85
CA VAL A 78 9.45 1.99 8.14
C VAL A 78 10.44 3.02 8.63
N GLU A 79 11.55 2.54 9.18
CA GLU A 79 12.64 3.39 9.66
C GLU A 79 13.77 3.35 8.63
N ASP A 80 14.29 4.53 8.34
CA ASP A 80 15.53 4.77 7.60
C ASP A 80 16.46 5.61 8.49
N VAL A 81 17.72 5.76 8.10
CA VAL A 81 18.78 6.41 8.90
C VAL A 81 18.37 7.82 9.34
N GLU A 82 17.65 8.55 8.50
CA GLU A 82 17.27 9.95 8.75
C GLU A 82 15.76 10.17 8.92
N GLN A 83 14.92 9.16 8.68
CA GLN A 83 13.47 9.35 8.62
C GLN A 83 12.68 8.11 9.04
N ARG A 84 11.56 8.36 9.73
CA ARG A 84 10.54 7.35 10.04
C ARG A 84 9.28 7.66 9.25
N THR A 85 8.78 6.69 8.49
CA THR A 85 7.59 6.84 7.65
C THR A 85 6.55 5.77 7.98
N VAL A 86 5.28 6.13 8.08
CA VAL A 86 4.17 5.19 8.25
C VAL A 86 3.72 4.68 6.90
N LEU A 87 3.92 3.39 6.63
CA LEU A 87 3.50 2.72 5.40
C LEU A 87 2.12 2.07 5.57
N TYR A 88 1.14 2.50 4.77
CA TYR A 88 -0.17 1.86 4.64
C TYR A 88 -0.19 0.91 3.44
N TYR A 89 -0.68 -0.32 3.63
CA TYR A 89 -0.75 -1.31 2.56
C TYR A 89 -1.85 -2.35 2.81
N ALA A 90 -2.30 -3.02 1.75
CA ALA A 90 -3.29 -4.09 1.85
C ALA A 90 -2.65 -5.48 1.96
N ARG A 91 -3.25 -6.32 2.81
CA ARG A 91 -3.05 -7.78 2.84
C ARG A 91 -4.21 -8.45 2.13
N TYR A 92 -3.86 -9.31 1.18
CA TYR A 92 -4.79 -10.04 0.35
C TYR A 92 -4.81 -11.53 0.69
N GLN A 93 -5.91 -12.18 0.34
CA GLN A 93 -6.05 -13.62 0.40
C GLN A 93 -6.51 -14.12 -0.97
N CYS A 94 -5.76 -15.10 -1.50
CA CYS A 94 -6.16 -15.85 -2.67
C CYS A 94 -7.52 -16.50 -2.41
N THR A 95 -8.45 -16.31 -3.34
CA THR A 95 -9.80 -16.89 -3.32
C THR A 95 -9.88 -18.24 -4.04
N GLY A 96 -8.81 -18.65 -4.72
CA GLY A 96 -8.69 -19.97 -5.33
C GLY A 96 -8.37 -21.08 -4.32
N GLY A 97 -8.12 -22.29 -4.84
CA GLY A 97 -7.94 -23.50 -4.01
C GLY A 97 -6.83 -23.42 -2.97
N ALA A 98 -5.76 -22.67 -3.24
CA ALA A 98 -4.61 -22.56 -2.33
C ALA A 98 -4.88 -21.71 -1.07
N LYS A 99 -5.91 -20.83 -1.08
CA LYS A 99 -6.27 -19.90 0.02
C LYS A 99 -5.11 -19.11 0.66
N LYS A 100 -3.97 -18.99 -0.04
CA LYS A 100 -2.73 -18.36 0.45
C LYS A 100 -2.94 -16.86 0.71
N SER A 101 -2.50 -16.38 1.86
CA SER A 101 -2.49 -14.95 2.18
C SER A 101 -1.16 -14.32 1.83
N PHE A 102 -1.16 -13.08 1.34
CA PHE A 102 0.05 -12.34 0.98
C PHE A 102 -0.16 -10.83 1.17
N SER A 103 0.92 -10.08 1.25
CA SER A 103 0.89 -8.61 1.35
C SER A 103 1.39 -8.01 0.05
N THR A 104 0.90 -6.83 -0.34
CA THR A 104 1.42 -6.11 -1.53
C THR A 104 2.89 -5.71 -1.39
N ASN A 105 3.39 -5.67 -0.16
CA ASN A 105 4.77 -5.39 0.18
C ASN A 105 5.58 -6.67 0.51
N SER A 106 5.27 -7.77 -0.16
CA SER A 106 6.04 -9.02 0.01
C SER A 106 6.77 -9.36 -1.27
N ASP A 107 7.93 -10.01 -1.16
CA ASP A 107 8.74 -10.39 -2.33
C ASP A 107 7.95 -11.23 -3.33
N ALA A 108 7.08 -12.11 -2.84
CA ALA A 108 6.17 -12.89 -3.68
C ALA A 108 5.25 -12.01 -4.55
N TYR A 109 4.79 -10.87 -4.01
CA TYR A 109 3.98 -9.92 -4.78
C TYR A 109 4.83 -9.15 -5.79
N HIS A 110 6.01 -8.69 -5.39
CA HIS A 110 6.93 -7.99 -6.29
C HIS A 110 7.41 -8.86 -7.47
N GLN A 111 7.71 -10.14 -7.22
CA GLN A 111 8.07 -11.09 -8.28
C GLN A 111 6.94 -11.32 -9.29
N THR A 112 5.68 -11.19 -8.85
CA THR A 112 4.50 -11.30 -9.73
C THR A 112 4.29 -10.02 -10.56
N CYS A 113 4.93 -8.92 -10.16
CA CYS A 113 4.71 -7.58 -10.65
C CYS A 113 6.07 -6.91 -10.96
N LEU A 114 6.76 -7.41 -12.00
CA LEU A 114 8.11 -6.98 -12.41
C LEU A 114 8.28 -5.46 -12.60
N ILE A 115 7.21 -4.76 -12.97
CA ILE A 115 7.20 -3.30 -13.17
C ILE A 115 7.39 -2.53 -11.85
N PHE A 116 7.01 -3.11 -10.71
CA PHE A 116 6.97 -2.40 -9.42
C PHE A 116 8.29 -2.46 -8.64
N PHE A 117 9.10 -3.52 -8.81
CA PHE A 117 10.33 -3.70 -8.05
C PHE A 117 11.40 -2.64 -8.37
N MET A 118 11.49 -2.21 -9.64
CA MET A 118 12.46 -1.18 -10.04
C MET A 118 12.09 0.21 -9.52
N MET A 119 10.80 0.58 -9.48
CA MET A 119 10.40 1.94 -9.10
C MET A 119 10.44 2.21 -7.59
N VAL A 120 10.17 1.21 -6.73
CA VAL A 120 10.22 1.40 -5.28
C VAL A 120 11.65 1.49 -4.76
N CYS A 121 12.57 0.69 -5.29
CA CYS A 121 13.98 0.76 -4.91
C CYS A 121 14.68 2.03 -5.39
N PHE A 122 14.24 2.63 -6.50
CA PHE A 122 14.84 3.87 -7.01
C PHE A 122 14.41 5.08 -6.17
N ARG A 123 13.12 5.20 -5.84
CA ARG A 123 12.57 6.41 -5.18
C ARG A 123 12.69 6.48 -3.66
N LEU A 124 13.11 5.40 -3.00
CA LEU A 124 13.49 5.42 -1.58
C LEU A 124 14.97 5.78 -1.39
N LYS A 125 15.73 5.94 -2.48
CA LYS A 125 17.17 6.15 -2.46
C LYS A 125 17.61 7.46 -3.13
N GLU A 126 16.64 8.24 -3.64
CA GLU A 126 16.82 9.59 -4.19
C GLU A 126 16.34 10.65 -3.20
#